data_AF-A0A520JQF7-F1
#
_entry.id   AF-A0A520JQF7-F1
#
_cell.length_a   1.000
_cell.length_b   1.000
_cell.length_c   1.000
_cell.angle_alpha   90.00
_cell.angle_beta   90.00
_cell.angle_gamma   90.00
#
_symmetry.space_group_name_H-M   'P 1'
#
loop_
_entity.id
_entity.type
_entity.pdbx_description
1 polymer ?
#
loop_
_entity_poly.entity_id
_entity_poly.type
_entity_poly.pdbx_seq_one_letter_code
_entity_poly.pdbx_strand_id
1 'polypeptide(L)'
;MLKSWIASLTRWLDGRGWAEPPVIELTHRYTPPAAPVVDLPADPAPASTATRLIGDRRRIADTFDAARPVRTRGELFGRAVELDHLLAATLDFHQHAVIHGARGSGKTSLVRVLGEHADESGAVVLYFACEPHATFADIIRLYLDALPPAAFAPGGQRAFAQKLEQMPENFGPRAFVDLVADRVTAPTILIFDEFDRIEDASVKSDVAAAMKLLSDALVPVLFVLVGIARTVSDVVAGHPSLRRHMRIVSLGRIGADSVDALIARGEANTGVRFDTDARAMIADAACGSPYHLRMLAGHSSLAAVSSDADIVTKAHTRTGFVDAFSHWAQMNEPDARLFAKVVLGCTIEQRDALEALARAAATMDVVLLDTDRYDRAISMLDPALVRERGNDGEHDGVYFRDSTAPQMLIALLMTTPVSTTAARLGAPQESNLANTR
;
A
#
# COMPACT_ATOMS: atom_id res chain seq x y z
N MET A 1 32.45 54.74 -19.18
CA MET A 1 32.29 53.32 -19.57
C MET A 1 31.02 52.99 -20.35
N LEU A 2 30.09 53.93 -20.59
CA LEU A 2 28.92 53.70 -21.45
C LEU A 2 29.09 54.19 -22.92
N LYS A 3 30.25 54.77 -23.27
CA LYS A 3 30.53 55.32 -24.62
C LYS A 3 31.39 54.41 -25.52
N SER A 4 32.08 53.39 -24.99
CA SER A 4 32.86 52.47 -25.84
C SER A 4 32.05 51.26 -26.33
N TRP A 5 30.90 50.98 -25.72
CA TRP A 5 30.01 49.89 -26.13
C TRP A 5 29.15 50.23 -27.35
N ILE A 6 28.75 51.51 -27.52
CA ILE A 6 27.93 51.96 -28.66
C ILE A 6 28.77 52.16 -29.94
N ALA A 7 30.09 52.39 -29.81
CA ALA A 7 31.01 52.59 -30.93
C ALA A 7 31.49 51.27 -31.60
N SER A 8 31.48 50.15 -30.87
CA SER A 8 31.83 48.84 -31.42
C SER A 8 30.66 48.18 -32.17
N LEU A 9 29.41 48.52 -31.81
CA LEU A 9 28.21 48.04 -32.51
C LEU A 9 28.02 48.68 -33.88
N THR A 10 28.53 49.92 -34.07
CA THR A 10 28.42 50.68 -35.33
C THR A 10 29.50 50.31 -36.35
N ARG A 11 30.69 49.85 -35.93
CA ARG A 11 31.74 49.35 -36.85
C ARG A 11 31.49 47.95 -37.39
N TRP A 12 30.64 47.17 -36.74
CA TRP A 12 30.26 45.84 -37.21
C TRP A 12 29.19 45.89 -38.32
N LEU A 13 28.38 46.96 -38.38
CA LEU A 13 27.31 47.13 -39.36
C LEU A 13 27.77 47.74 -40.71
N ASP A 14 28.92 48.42 -40.76
CA ASP A 14 29.46 49.01 -41.99
C ASP A 14 30.56 48.13 -42.60
N GLY A 15 30.15 47.03 -43.24
CA GLY A 15 31.05 46.18 -44.01
C GLY A 15 31.76 46.96 -45.12
N ARG A 16 33.02 47.39 -44.91
CA ARG A 16 33.94 47.87 -45.96
C ARG A 16 35.42 47.70 -45.57
N GLY A 17 36.13 46.88 -46.36
CA GLY A 17 37.59 46.88 -46.55
C GLY A 17 38.39 46.34 -45.36
N TRP A 18 39.52 45.68 -45.54
CA TRP A 18 40.66 46.18 -46.30
C TRP A 18 41.45 45.04 -46.94
N ALA A 19 42.16 45.42 -48.00
CA ALA A 19 42.79 44.61 -49.03
C ALA A 19 44.15 44.00 -48.64
N GLU A 20 44.52 42.98 -49.42
CA GLU A 20 45.69 42.10 -49.36
C GLU A 20 47.04 42.77 -49.67
N PRO A 21 48.16 42.12 -49.28
CA PRO A 21 49.21 41.84 -50.28
C PRO A 21 49.94 40.50 -50.02
N PRO A 22 50.91 40.08 -50.87
CA PRO A 22 50.83 39.80 -52.29
C PRO A 22 51.14 38.31 -52.59
N VAL A 23 50.91 37.96 -53.85
CA VAL A 23 51.10 36.66 -54.51
C VAL A 23 52.54 36.14 -54.41
N ILE A 24 52.69 34.86 -54.06
CA ILE A 24 53.80 34.00 -54.50
C ILE A 24 53.17 32.82 -55.23
N GLU A 25 53.33 32.77 -56.56
CA GLU A 25 53.07 31.57 -57.35
C GLU A 25 54.18 30.55 -57.09
N LEU A 26 53.82 29.39 -56.54
CA LEU A 26 54.60 28.17 -56.71
C LEU A 26 53.68 27.08 -57.24
N THR A 27 53.84 26.86 -58.55
CA THR A 27 53.28 25.78 -59.34
C THR A 27 53.66 24.43 -58.74
N HIS A 28 52.74 23.82 -58.00
CA HIS A 28 52.68 22.36 -57.87
C HIS A 28 51.21 21.94 -57.87
N ARG A 29 50.84 21.09 -58.84
CA ARG A 29 49.54 20.41 -58.85
C ARG A 29 49.49 19.50 -57.62
N TYR A 30 48.88 19.98 -56.55
CA TYR A 30 48.48 19.17 -55.42
C TYR A 30 47.10 18.58 -55.72
N THR A 31 47.01 17.25 -55.72
CA THR A 31 45.73 16.53 -55.80
C THR A 31 45.19 16.40 -54.37
N PRO A 32 44.13 17.12 -53.98
CA PRO A 32 43.60 17.01 -52.62
C PRO A 32 43.02 15.61 -52.39
N PRO A 33 43.31 14.96 -51.24
CA PRO A 33 42.65 13.72 -50.86
C PRO A 33 41.14 13.97 -50.71
N ALA A 34 40.34 12.96 -51.07
CA ALA A 34 38.89 13.01 -50.96
C ALA A 34 38.47 13.47 -49.55
N ALA A 35 37.53 14.41 -49.50
CA ALA A 35 36.97 14.90 -48.24
C ALA A 35 36.46 13.69 -47.41
N PRO A 36 36.76 13.62 -46.10
CA PRO A 36 36.18 12.60 -45.25
C PRO A 36 34.66 12.80 -45.26
N VAL A 37 33.95 11.74 -45.64
CA VAL A 37 32.51 11.64 -45.42
C VAL A 37 32.30 11.78 -43.91
N VAL A 38 31.65 12.86 -43.50
CA VAL A 38 31.19 13.00 -42.11
C VAL A 38 30.03 12.03 -41.97
N ASP A 39 30.30 10.86 -41.39
CA ASP A 39 29.24 9.96 -40.92
C ASP A 39 28.43 10.73 -39.87
N LEU A 40 27.17 11.05 -40.20
CA LEU A 40 26.18 11.40 -39.20
C LEU A 40 26.13 10.24 -38.19
N PRO A 41 26.09 10.52 -36.87
CA PRO A 41 26.01 9.45 -35.88
C PRO A 41 24.79 8.58 -36.20
N ALA A 42 25.03 7.29 -36.39
CA ALA A 42 23.99 6.30 -36.58
C ALA A 42 22.95 6.41 -35.45
N ASP A 43 21.67 6.22 -35.80
CA ASP A 43 20.60 6.06 -34.82
C ASP A 43 21.06 5.08 -33.72
N PRO A 44 20.76 5.36 -32.43
CA PRO A 44 21.17 4.47 -31.35
C PRO A 44 20.66 3.06 -31.63
N ALA A 45 21.58 2.11 -31.67
CA ALA A 45 21.28 0.70 -31.93
C ALA A 45 20.12 0.24 -31.02
N PRO A 46 19.15 -0.54 -31.53
CA PRO A 46 18.05 -1.04 -30.71
C PRO A 46 18.61 -1.73 -29.46
N ALA A 47 18.19 -1.27 -28.28
CA ALA A 47 18.64 -1.82 -27.01
C ALA A 47 18.54 -3.35 -27.03
N SER A 48 19.59 -4.04 -26.57
CA SER A 48 19.62 -5.51 -26.52
C SER A 48 18.39 -6.05 -25.79
N THR A 49 17.92 -7.24 -26.13
CA THR A 49 16.75 -7.89 -25.48
C THR A 49 16.92 -7.92 -23.96
N ALA A 50 18.14 -8.14 -23.45
CA ALA A 50 18.45 -8.10 -22.02
C ALA A 50 18.27 -6.69 -21.41
N THR A 51 18.69 -5.64 -22.11
CA THR A 51 18.51 -4.25 -21.67
C THR A 51 17.04 -3.85 -21.63
N ARG A 52 16.24 -4.30 -22.61
CA ARG A 52 14.78 -4.08 -22.61
C ARG A 52 14.11 -4.78 -21.44
N LEU A 53 14.41 -6.07 -21.25
CA LEU A 53 13.86 -6.87 -20.16
C LEU A 53 14.15 -6.25 -18.78
N ILE A 54 15.38 -5.76 -18.55
CA ILE A 54 15.73 -5.06 -17.30
C ILE A 54 14.88 -3.79 -17.12
N GLY A 55 14.73 -3.00 -18.18
CA GLY A 55 13.91 -1.79 -18.16
C GLY A 55 12.44 -2.09 -17.89
N ASP A 56 11.90 -3.14 -18.49
CA ASP A 56 10.50 -3.55 -18.36
C ASP A 56 10.20 -4.08 -16.96
N ARG A 57 11.08 -4.95 -16.43
CA ARG A 57 10.99 -5.43 -15.04
C ARG A 57 11.01 -4.29 -14.04
N ARG A 58 11.86 -3.27 -14.26
CA ARG A 58 11.90 -2.09 -13.41
C ARG A 58 10.60 -1.30 -13.47
N ARG A 59 10.04 -1.03 -14.66
CA ARG A 59 8.75 -0.31 -14.78
C ARG A 59 7.60 -1.07 -14.14
N ILE A 60 7.58 -2.40 -14.29
CA ILE A 60 6.60 -3.28 -13.63
C ILE A 60 6.73 -3.18 -12.11
N ALA A 61 7.96 -3.31 -11.58
CA ALA A 61 8.21 -3.14 -10.16
C ALA A 61 7.73 -1.76 -9.68
N ASP A 62 8.18 -0.67 -10.30
CA ASP A 62 7.81 0.69 -9.91
C ASP A 62 6.28 0.94 -9.92
N THR A 63 5.53 0.22 -10.76
CA THR A 63 4.08 0.38 -10.93
C THR A 63 3.24 -0.52 -10.03
N PHE A 64 3.64 -1.78 -9.90
CA PHE A 64 2.89 -2.83 -9.20
C PHE A 64 3.52 -3.21 -7.86
N ASP A 65 4.51 -2.45 -7.36
CA ASP A 65 5.07 -2.66 -6.03
C ASP A 65 3.99 -2.47 -4.96
N ALA A 66 3.62 -3.59 -4.34
CA ALA A 66 2.66 -3.64 -3.24
C ALA A 66 3.31 -3.30 -1.89
N ALA A 67 4.63 -3.37 -1.79
CA ALA A 67 5.41 -3.05 -0.59
C ALA A 67 5.81 -1.57 -0.54
N ARG A 68 5.86 -0.87 -1.68
CA ARG A 68 6.13 0.57 -1.71
C ARG A 68 4.96 1.37 -1.11
N PRO A 69 5.21 2.21 -0.09
CA PRO A 69 4.18 3.09 0.45
C PRO A 69 3.67 4.04 -0.63
N VAL A 70 2.35 4.14 -0.77
CA VAL A 70 1.70 5.14 -1.60
C VAL A 70 1.90 6.51 -0.97
N ARG A 71 2.30 7.48 -1.78
CA ARG A 71 2.59 8.83 -1.28
C ARG A 71 1.70 9.90 -1.86
N THR A 72 1.24 9.74 -3.11
CA THR A 72 0.47 10.77 -3.80
C THR A 72 -1.00 10.37 -4.00
N ARG A 73 -1.88 11.38 -4.15
CA ARG A 73 -3.32 11.17 -4.39
C ARG A 73 -3.60 10.35 -5.65
N GLY A 74 -2.78 10.48 -6.70
CA GLY A 74 -2.92 9.73 -7.95
C GLY A 74 -2.58 8.23 -7.85
N GLU A 75 -1.97 7.81 -6.75
CA GLU A 75 -1.63 6.41 -6.46
C GLU A 75 -2.66 5.74 -5.52
N LEU A 76 -3.61 6.51 -4.95
CA LEU A 76 -4.72 6.02 -4.12
C LEU A 76 -5.91 5.60 -4.99
N PHE A 77 -5.92 4.34 -5.41
CA PHE A 77 -7.01 3.80 -6.21
C PHE A 77 -8.22 3.44 -5.35
N GLY A 78 -9.40 3.92 -5.76
CA GLY A 78 -10.68 3.56 -5.13
C GLY A 78 -10.89 4.09 -3.73
N ARG A 79 -10.16 5.15 -3.34
CA ARG A 79 -10.19 5.74 -1.99
C ARG A 79 -10.47 7.25 -1.95
N ALA A 80 -10.95 7.80 -3.06
CA ALA A 80 -11.19 9.24 -3.16
C ALA A 80 -12.22 9.72 -2.13
N VAL A 81 -13.32 9.00 -1.99
CA VAL A 81 -14.41 9.34 -1.04
C VAL A 81 -13.91 9.26 0.40
N GLU A 82 -13.18 8.20 0.76
CA GLU A 82 -12.62 8.05 2.10
C GLU A 82 -11.59 9.12 2.42
N LEU A 83 -10.75 9.51 1.44
CA LEU A 83 -9.81 10.61 1.60
C LEU A 83 -10.53 11.95 1.79
N ASP A 84 -11.56 12.23 0.99
CA ASP A 84 -12.34 13.46 1.11
C ASP A 84 -13.03 13.55 2.48
N HIS A 85 -13.55 12.42 2.99
CA HIS A 85 -14.08 12.36 4.36
C HIS A 85 -13.03 12.65 5.44
N LEU A 86 -11.78 12.18 5.27
CA LEU A 86 -10.70 12.46 6.21
C LEU A 86 -10.23 13.91 6.14
N LEU A 87 -10.09 14.45 4.94
CA LEU A 87 -9.71 15.84 4.71
C LEU A 87 -10.76 16.78 5.30
N ALA A 88 -12.04 16.55 5.01
CA ALA A 88 -13.12 17.34 5.58
C ALA A 88 -13.14 17.24 7.11
N ALA A 89 -12.99 16.04 7.68
CA ALA A 89 -12.97 15.88 9.13
C ALA A 89 -11.82 16.63 9.79
N THR A 90 -10.60 16.51 9.25
CA THR A 90 -9.39 17.05 9.89
C THR A 90 -9.15 18.53 9.58
N LEU A 91 -9.27 18.95 8.33
CA LEU A 91 -8.93 20.31 7.89
C LEU A 91 -10.12 21.28 7.96
N ASP A 92 -11.34 20.82 7.65
CA ASP A 92 -12.51 21.70 7.65
C ASP A 92 -13.20 21.73 9.02
N PHE A 93 -13.52 20.55 9.56
CA PHE A 93 -14.31 20.42 10.79
C PHE A 93 -13.48 20.27 12.07
N HIS A 94 -12.14 20.16 11.95
CA HIS A 94 -11.22 20.07 13.09
C HIS A 94 -11.59 18.94 14.07
N GLN A 95 -11.97 17.79 13.51
CA GLN A 95 -12.32 16.57 14.24
C GLN A 95 -11.14 15.59 14.23
N HIS A 96 -11.00 14.85 15.33
CA HIS A 96 -10.14 13.68 15.35
C HIS A 96 -10.62 12.65 14.31
N ALA A 97 -9.74 11.78 13.85
CA ALA A 97 -10.11 10.73 12.90
C ALA A 97 -9.70 9.35 13.38
N VAL A 98 -10.53 8.36 13.04
CA VAL A 98 -10.29 6.95 13.27
C VAL A 98 -10.41 6.22 11.96
N ILE A 99 -9.35 5.50 11.60
CA ILE A 99 -9.25 4.72 10.38
C ILE A 99 -9.15 3.25 10.73
N HIS A 100 -10.17 2.49 10.33
CA HIS A 100 -10.19 1.04 10.51
C HIS A 100 -10.55 0.35 9.21
N GLY A 101 -10.26 -0.95 9.14
CA GLY A 101 -10.49 -1.75 7.95
C GLY A 101 -9.48 -2.86 7.80
N ALA A 102 -9.72 -3.70 6.81
CA ALA A 102 -8.97 -4.94 6.64
C ALA A 102 -7.45 -4.72 6.46
N ARG A 103 -6.63 -5.72 6.80
CA ARG A 103 -5.21 -5.74 6.44
C ARG A 103 -5.07 -5.68 4.91
N GLY A 104 -4.10 -4.90 4.44
CA GLY A 104 -3.92 -4.62 3.01
C GLY A 104 -5.04 -3.79 2.34
N SER A 105 -5.94 -3.14 3.11
CA SER A 105 -6.99 -2.27 2.54
C SER A 105 -6.49 -0.89 2.10
N GLY A 106 -5.26 -0.53 2.47
CA GLY A 106 -4.64 0.76 2.14
C GLY A 106 -4.76 1.84 3.22
N LYS A 107 -4.94 1.47 4.50
CA LYS A 107 -5.04 2.44 5.62
C LYS A 107 -3.83 3.37 5.73
N THR A 108 -2.63 2.79 5.80
CA THR A 108 -1.36 3.55 5.85
C THR A 108 -1.16 4.39 4.59
N SER A 109 -1.52 3.88 3.42
CA SER A 109 -1.50 4.62 2.15
C SER A 109 -2.43 5.84 2.19
N LEU A 110 -3.64 5.67 2.72
CA LEU A 110 -4.63 6.73 2.85
C LEU A 110 -4.13 7.84 3.78
N VAL A 111 -3.59 7.46 4.94
CA VAL A 111 -3.13 8.44 5.93
C VAL A 111 -1.88 9.19 5.48
N ARG A 112 -1.02 8.57 4.67
CA ARG A 112 0.16 9.23 4.09
C ARG A 112 -0.23 10.35 3.14
N VAL A 113 -1.21 10.11 2.27
CA VAL A 113 -1.73 11.14 1.36
C VAL A 113 -2.49 12.22 2.11
N LEU A 114 -3.24 11.86 3.16
CA LEU A 114 -3.81 12.84 4.09
C LEU A 114 -2.71 13.75 4.65
N GLY A 115 -1.62 13.15 5.13
CA GLY A 115 -0.49 13.89 5.71
C GLY A 115 0.18 14.84 4.72
N GLU A 116 0.45 14.38 3.49
CA GLU A 116 1.01 15.22 2.42
C GLU A 116 0.09 16.43 2.14
N HIS A 117 -1.21 16.19 1.96
CA HIS A 117 -2.16 17.27 1.66
C HIS A 117 -2.38 18.24 2.82
N ALA A 118 -2.36 17.75 4.06
CA ALA A 118 -2.46 18.58 5.25
C ALA A 118 -1.21 19.46 5.44
N ASP A 119 -0.02 18.91 5.17
CA ASP A 119 1.24 19.66 5.17
C ASP A 119 1.25 20.75 4.07
N GLU A 120 0.80 20.42 2.85
CA GLU A 120 0.60 21.40 1.77
C GLU A 120 -0.41 22.51 2.14
N SER A 121 -1.38 22.19 3.01
CA SER A 121 -2.37 23.14 3.53
C SER A 121 -1.85 23.95 4.73
N GLY A 122 -0.60 23.75 5.15
CA GLY A 122 0.06 24.48 6.23
C GLY A 122 -0.14 23.90 7.63
N ALA A 123 -0.66 22.69 7.76
CA ALA A 123 -0.74 21.98 9.04
C ALA A 123 0.55 21.22 9.33
N VAL A 124 0.98 21.19 10.59
CA VAL A 124 2.09 20.33 11.03
C VAL A 124 1.60 18.90 11.11
N VAL A 125 2.18 17.99 10.33
CA VAL A 125 1.83 16.56 10.37
C VAL A 125 2.99 15.74 10.92
N LEU A 126 2.73 15.01 12.00
CA LEU A 126 3.67 14.07 12.57
C LEU A 126 3.10 12.66 12.52
N TYR A 127 3.92 11.69 12.13
CA TYR A 127 3.51 10.30 11.93
C TYR A 127 4.44 9.37 12.70
N PHE A 128 3.87 8.52 13.56
CA PHE A 128 4.59 7.43 14.22
C PHE A 128 3.75 6.16 14.25
N ALA A 129 4.41 5.01 14.15
CA ALA A 129 3.79 3.70 14.39
C ALA A 129 3.87 3.36 15.88
N CYS A 130 2.78 2.85 16.44
CA CYS A 130 2.70 2.48 17.85
C CYS A 130 3.41 1.15 18.12
N GLU A 131 4.04 1.06 19.31
CA GLU A 131 4.72 -0.15 19.77
C GLU A 131 3.91 -0.87 20.88
N PRO A 132 4.02 -2.21 21.01
CA PRO A 132 3.15 -2.98 21.90
C PRO A 132 3.27 -2.65 23.39
N HIS A 133 4.47 -2.27 23.85
CA HIS A 133 4.78 -2.05 25.26
C HIS A 133 5.04 -0.58 25.60
N ALA A 134 4.68 0.35 24.70
CA ALA A 134 4.86 1.77 24.94
C ALA A 134 3.77 2.31 25.87
N THR A 135 4.17 3.13 26.84
CA THR A 135 3.22 3.88 27.68
C THR A 135 2.65 5.08 26.93
N PHE A 136 1.58 5.69 27.45
CA PHE A 136 1.05 6.94 26.91
C PHE A 136 2.15 8.02 26.81
N ALA A 137 2.97 8.17 27.85
CA ALA A 137 4.03 9.16 27.89
C ALA A 137 5.12 8.89 26.85
N ASP A 138 5.50 7.63 26.63
CA ASP A 138 6.49 7.25 25.61
C ASP A 138 6.00 7.63 24.20
N ILE A 139 4.75 7.27 23.88
CA ILE A 139 4.15 7.57 22.57
C ILE A 139 4.08 9.08 22.36
N ILE A 140 3.58 9.83 23.35
CA ILE A 140 3.38 11.27 23.21
C ILE A 140 4.70 12.03 23.17
N ARG A 141 5.74 11.61 23.90
CA ARG A 141 7.07 12.24 23.81
C ARG A 141 7.61 12.24 22.40
N LEU A 142 7.47 11.14 21.64
CA LEU A 142 7.90 11.08 20.24
C LEU A 142 7.34 12.23 19.41
N TYR A 143 6.08 12.57 19.61
CA TYR A 143 5.44 13.70 18.94
C TYR A 143 5.95 15.05 19.47
N LEU A 144 6.00 15.22 20.79
CA LEU A 144 6.42 16.49 21.41
C LEU A 144 7.85 16.88 21.01
N ASP A 145 8.75 15.90 20.96
CA ASP A 145 10.15 16.09 20.57
C ASP A 145 10.30 16.40 19.06
N ALA A 146 9.39 15.89 18.24
CA ALA A 146 9.41 16.08 16.79
C ALA A 146 8.71 17.35 16.30
N LEU A 147 8.09 18.14 17.20
CA LEU A 147 7.37 19.36 16.80
C LEU A 147 8.33 20.39 16.17
N PRO A 148 8.10 20.79 14.91
CA PRO A 148 8.94 21.78 14.24
C PRO A 148 8.70 23.18 14.80
N PRO A 149 9.64 24.13 14.60
CA PRO A 149 9.47 25.53 15.01
C PRO A 149 8.17 26.17 14.48
N ALA A 150 7.69 25.73 13.32
CA ALA A 150 6.44 26.19 12.70
C ALA A 150 5.19 25.88 13.53
N ALA A 151 5.25 24.92 14.46
CA ALA A 151 4.14 24.59 15.35
C ALA A 151 3.84 25.69 16.39
N PHE A 152 4.80 26.57 16.65
CA PHE A 152 4.78 27.52 17.75
C PHE A 152 4.69 28.97 17.27
N ALA A 153 4.06 29.82 18.08
CA ALA A 153 4.19 31.26 17.93
C ALA A 153 5.66 31.71 18.11
N PRO A 154 6.06 32.89 17.56
CA PRO A 154 7.43 33.40 17.70
C PRO A 154 7.91 33.41 19.15
N GLY A 155 9.01 32.69 19.44
CA GLY A 155 9.59 32.57 20.79
C GLY A 155 8.93 31.52 21.70
N GLY A 156 7.80 30.92 21.31
CA GLY A 156 7.08 29.91 22.08
C GLY A 156 7.82 28.58 22.23
N GLN A 157 8.62 28.20 21.22
CA GLN A 157 9.34 26.92 21.20
C GLN A 157 10.32 26.76 22.37
N ARG A 158 11.04 27.82 22.76
CA ARG A 158 11.97 27.75 23.90
C ARG A 158 11.26 27.48 25.21
N ALA A 159 10.14 28.16 25.45
CA ALA A 159 9.33 27.97 26.64
C ALA A 159 8.66 26.59 26.67
N PHE A 160 8.29 26.06 25.49
CA PHE A 160 7.79 24.70 25.34
C PHE A 160 8.86 23.67 25.72
N ALA A 161 10.04 23.74 25.12
CA ALA A 161 11.16 22.82 25.39
C ALA A 161 11.51 22.78 26.88
N GLN A 162 11.60 23.95 27.54
CA GLN A 162 11.87 24.02 28.99
C GLN A 162 10.79 23.34 29.85
N LYS A 163 9.50 23.49 29.51
CA LYS A 163 8.41 22.82 30.26
C LYS A 163 8.39 21.31 29.97
N LEU A 164 8.75 20.90 28.75
CA LEU A 164 8.86 19.49 28.38
C LEU A 164 9.99 18.79 29.15
N GLU A 165 11.15 19.42 29.30
CA GLU A 165 12.27 18.91 30.11
C GLU A 165 11.92 18.76 31.60
N GLN A 166 11.01 19.60 32.11
CA GLN A 166 10.54 19.56 33.50
C GLN A 166 9.40 18.56 33.72
N MET A 167 8.86 17.98 32.65
CA MET A 167 7.72 17.08 32.70
C MET A 167 8.17 15.71 33.24
N PRO A 168 7.39 15.07 34.14
CA PRO A 168 7.76 13.75 34.67
C PRO A 168 7.89 12.71 33.56
N GLU A 169 8.71 11.68 33.77
CA GLU A 169 8.86 10.58 32.80
C GLU A 169 7.52 9.91 32.48
N ASN A 170 6.68 9.68 33.48
CA ASN A 170 5.33 9.17 33.26
C ASN A 170 4.29 10.26 33.51
N PHE A 171 3.79 10.86 32.43
CA PHE A 171 2.72 11.85 32.48
C PHE A 171 1.44 11.32 31.84
N GLY A 172 0.31 11.82 32.33
CA GLY A 172 -1.00 11.48 31.78
C GLY A 172 -1.55 12.50 30.78
N PRO A 173 -2.74 12.23 30.21
CA PRO A 173 -3.39 13.05 29.19
C PRO A 173 -3.52 14.54 29.55
N ARG A 174 -3.82 14.84 30.81
CA ARG A 174 -4.02 16.22 31.27
C ARG A 174 -2.74 17.05 31.19
N ALA A 175 -1.62 16.50 31.66
CA ALA A 175 -0.34 17.19 31.61
C ALA A 175 0.10 17.45 30.17
N PHE A 176 -0.16 16.50 29.27
CA PHE A 176 0.07 16.69 27.83
C PHE A 176 -0.77 17.84 27.28
N VAL A 177 -2.08 17.85 27.51
CA VAL A 177 -2.97 18.92 27.02
C VAL A 177 -2.55 20.28 27.58
N ASP A 178 -2.24 20.37 28.87
CA ASP A 178 -1.76 21.59 29.53
C ASP A 178 -0.39 22.09 28.99
N LEU A 179 0.38 21.22 28.35
CA LEU A 179 1.63 21.60 27.69
C LEU A 179 1.37 22.18 26.28
N VAL A 180 0.47 21.56 25.51
CA VAL A 180 0.21 21.96 24.12
C VAL A 180 -0.80 23.11 24.00
N ALA A 181 -1.79 23.20 24.88
CA ALA A 181 -2.87 24.19 24.80
C ALA A 181 -2.37 25.64 24.78
N ASP A 182 -1.35 25.94 25.59
CA ASP A 182 -0.82 27.30 25.71
C ASP A 182 0.25 27.64 24.66
N ARG A 183 0.78 26.64 23.94
CA ARG A 183 2.04 26.80 23.20
C ARG A 183 2.02 26.38 21.76
N VAL A 184 1.23 25.37 21.41
CA VAL A 184 1.06 24.93 20.03
C VAL A 184 -0.07 25.74 19.43
N THR A 185 0.26 26.59 18.45
CA THR A 185 -0.68 27.52 17.83
C THR A 185 -1.00 27.18 16.39
N ALA A 186 -0.14 26.42 15.72
CA ALA A 186 -0.42 25.96 14.37
C ALA A 186 -1.34 24.72 14.38
N PRO A 187 -2.21 24.55 13.38
CA PRO A 187 -2.92 23.29 13.15
C PRO A 187 -1.92 22.14 13.10
N THR A 188 -2.09 21.15 13.97
CA THR A 188 -1.16 20.04 14.16
C THR A 188 -1.93 18.73 14.14
N ILE A 189 -1.49 17.76 13.34
CA ILE A 189 -2.09 16.44 13.22
C ILE A 189 -1.06 15.39 13.66
N LEU A 190 -1.40 14.62 14.68
CA LEU A 190 -0.60 13.52 15.20
C LEU A 190 -1.21 12.19 14.72
N ILE A 191 -0.50 11.47 13.86
CA ILE A 191 -0.95 10.22 13.25
C ILE A 191 -0.32 9.03 13.97
N PHE A 192 -1.18 8.25 14.65
CA PHE A 192 -0.85 7.03 15.36
C PHE A 192 -1.15 5.83 14.46
N ASP A 193 -0.15 5.33 13.73
CA ASP A 193 -0.29 4.12 12.92
C ASP A 193 -0.11 2.83 13.74
N GLU A 194 -0.70 1.74 13.28
CA GLU A 194 -0.70 0.45 13.99
C GLU A 194 -1.20 0.55 15.44
N PHE A 195 -2.24 1.35 15.69
CA PHE A 195 -2.79 1.58 17.02
C PHE A 195 -3.31 0.31 17.70
N ASP A 196 -3.70 -0.71 16.93
CA ASP A 196 -4.04 -2.05 17.43
C ASP A 196 -2.89 -2.76 18.12
N ARG A 197 -1.63 -2.39 17.84
CA ARG A 197 -0.46 -2.99 18.49
C ARG A 197 -0.37 -2.68 19.97
N ILE A 198 -0.97 -1.59 20.44
CA ILE A 198 -1.00 -1.26 21.87
C ILE A 198 -1.83 -2.33 22.59
N GLU A 199 -1.19 -3.14 23.44
CA GLU A 199 -1.87 -4.23 24.15
C GLU A 199 -2.58 -3.73 25.42
N ASP A 200 -2.01 -2.72 26.08
CA ASP A 200 -2.54 -2.18 27.32
C ASP A 200 -3.77 -1.29 27.06
N ALA A 201 -4.93 -1.75 27.55
CA ALA A 201 -6.20 -1.03 27.46
C ALA A 201 -6.18 0.32 28.19
N SER A 202 -5.36 0.47 29.24
CA SER A 202 -5.23 1.74 29.95
C SER A 202 -4.59 2.83 29.08
N VAL A 203 -3.58 2.46 28.28
CA VAL A 203 -2.94 3.38 27.31
C VAL A 203 -3.94 3.82 26.24
N LYS A 204 -4.77 2.90 25.72
CA LYS A 204 -5.85 3.25 24.77
C LYS A 204 -6.86 4.21 25.39
N SER A 205 -7.21 3.99 26.66
CA SER A 205 -8.09 4.89 27.41
C SER A 205 -7.46 6.28 27.61
N ASP A 206 -6.16 6.35 27.89
CA ASP A 206 -5.44 7.62 28.05
C ASP A 206 -5.39 8.40 26.73
N VAL A 207 -5.16 7.74 25.59
CA VAL A 207 -5.23 8.37 24.27
C VAL A 207 -6.63 8.93 24.00
N ALA A 208 -7.68 8.17 24.29
CA ALA A 208 -9.06 8.63 24.14
C ALA A 208 -9.39 9.83 25.07
N ALA A 209 -8.89 9.80 26.31
CA ALA A 209 -9.02 10.92 27.25
C ALA A 209 -8.28 12.17 26.74
N ALA A 210 -7.09 12.01 26.14
CA ALA A 210 -6.34 13.11 25.55
C ALA A 210 -7.10 13.77 24.40
N MET A 211 -7.66 12.98 23.47
CA MET A 211 -8.52 13.48 22.38
C MET A 211 -9.68 14.32 22.94
N LYS A 212 -10.33 13.83 23.99
CA LYS A 212 -11.44 14.55 24.63
C LYS A 212 -10.98 15.89 25.19
N LEU A 213 -9.87 15.90 25.94
CA LEU A 213 -9.34 17.10 26.56
C LEU A 213 -8.90 18.14 25.50
N LEU A 214 -8.28 17.69 24.41
CA LEU A 214 -7.92 18.55 23.28
C LEU A 214 -9.16 19.21 22.64
N SER A 215 -10.20 18.39 22.40
CA SER A 215 -11.47 18.87 21.86
C SER A 215 -12.16 19.86 22.79
N ASP A 216 -12.26 19.55 24.09
CA ASP A 216 -12.92 20.40 25.10
C ASP A 216 -12.17 21.74 25.30
N ALA A 217 -10.84 21.75 25.14
CA ALA A 217 -10.00 22.93 25.25
C ALA A 217 -9.80 23.70 23.92
N LEU A 218 -10.37 23.22 22.80
CA LEU A 218 -10.23 23.81 21.46
C LEU A 218 -8.76 24.01 21.04
N VAL A 219 -7.89 23.07 21.40
CA VAL A 219 -6.48 23.09 21.04
C VAL A 219 -6.35 22.70 19.56
N PRO A 220 -5.50 23.37 18.75
CA PRO A 220 -5.32 23.06 17.34
C PRO A 220 -4.48 21.77 17.12
N VAL A 221 -4.63 20.76 17.97
CA VAL A 221 -3.93 19.47 17.90
C VAL A 221 -4.97 18.37 17.72
N LEU A 222 -4.89 17.64 16.62
CA LEU A 222 -5.79 16.55 16.26
C LEU A 222 -5.05 15.21 16.26
N PHE A 223 -5.79 14.15 16.58
CA PHE A 223 -5.28 12.78 16.56
C PHE A 223 -5.93 12.04 15.42
N VAL A 224 -5.13 11.31 14.66
CA VAL A 224 -5.58 10.36 13.64
C VAL A 224 -5.10 8.98 14.04
N LEU A 225 -6.02 8.12 14.44
CA LEU A 225 -5.72 6.76 14.89
C LEU A 225 -5.92 5.79 13.72
N VAL A 226 -4.88 5.05 13.33
CA VAL A 226 -4.91 4.12 12.19
C VAL A 226 -4.66 2.71 12.68
N GLY A 227 -5.43 1.78 12.13
CA GLY A 227 -5.31 0.37 12.52
C GLY A 227 -5.96 0.12 13.86
N ILE A 228 -7.07 0.78 14.20
CA ILE A 228 -7.89 0.36 15.34
C ILE A 228 -8.48 -1.01 14.99
N ALA A 229 -8.23 -1.99 15.86
CA ALA A 229 -8.78 -3.33 15.71
C ALA A 229 -10.30 -3.26 15.54
N ARG A 230 -10.84 -4.28 14.88
CA ARG A 230 -12.21 -4.67 14.49
C ARG A 230 -13.43 -3.85 14.97
N THR A 231 -13.39 -3.16 16.11
CA THR A 231 -14.44 -2.26 16.62
C THR A 231 -13.88 -0.92 17.13
N VAL A 232 -14.40 0.18 16.57
CA VAL A 232 -14.16 1.55 17.11
C VAL A 232 -14.68 1.71 18.55
N SER A 233 -15.53 0.78 18.98
CA SER A 233 -16.03 0.67 20.35
C SER A 233 -14.90 0.69 21.39
N ASP A 234 -13.75 0.07 21.11
CA ASP A 234 -12.64 0.02 22.08
C ASP A 234 -12.05 1.40 22.38
N VAL A 235 -12.03 2.30 21.39
CA VAL A 235 -11.56 3.69 21.54
C VAL A 235 -12.63 4.58 22.17
N VAL A 236 -13.91 4.28 21.94
CA VAL A 236 -15.04 5.12 22.37
C VAL A 236 -15.67 4.67 23.70
N ALA A 237 -15.40 3.44 24.16
CA ALA A 237 -16.03 2.83 25.33
C ALA A 237 -15.86 3.66 26.62
N GLY A 238 -14.68 4.24 26.84
CA GLY A 238 -14.41 5.10 28.00
C GLY A 238 -15.03 6.50 27.89
N HIS A 239 -15.32 6.97 26.67
CA HIS A 239 -15.72 8.35 26.41
C HIS A 239 -16.76 8.48 25.29
N PRO A 240 -18.05 8.16 25.53
CA PRO A 240 -19.11 8.24 24.53
C PRO A 240 -19.27 9.63 23.87
N SER A 241 -18.88 10.70 24.58
CA SER A 241 -18.91 12.08 24.04
C SER A 241 -17.92 12.32 22.89
N LEU A 242 -16.88 11.49 22.74
CA LEU A 242 -15.92 11.59 21.63
C LEU A 242 -16.57 11.43 20.27
N ARG A 243 -17.72 10.75 20.18
CA ARG A 243 -18.47 10.54 18.93
C ARG A 243 -18.81 11.84 18.18
N ARG A 244 -18.84 12.97 18.88
CA ARG A 244 -19.16 14.30 18.33
C ARG A 244 -17.94 15.03 17.77
N HIS A 245 -16.76 14.68 18.25
CA HIS A 245 -15.48 15.34 17.92
C HIS A 245 -14.58 14.43 17.08
N MET A 246 -15.12 13.33 16.56
CA MET A 246 -14.36 12.33 15.83
C MET A 246 -15.13 11.80 14.63
N ARG A 247 -14.42 11.62 13.51
CA ARG A 247 -14.92 10.95 12.31
C ARG A 247 -14.34 9.54 12.21
N ILE A 248 -15.20 8.58 11.89
CA ILE A 248 -14.81 7.20 11.62
C ILE A 248 -14.79 7.01 10.10
N VAL A 249 -13.68 6.50 9.57
CA VAL A 249 -13.50 6.16 8.17
C VAL A 249 -13.14 4.69 8.04
N SER A 250 -14.03 3.94 7.42
CA SER A 250 -13.93 2.49 7.25
C SER A 250 -13.42 2.14 5.86
N LEU A 251 -12.29 1.44 5.77
CA LEU A 251 -11.77 0.95 4.49
C LEU A 251 -12.19 -0.50 4.25
N GLY A 252 -13.12 -0.69 3.32
CA GLY A 252 -13.51 -2.01 2.82
C GLY A 252 -12.62 -2.51 1.69
N ARG A 253 -13.10 -3.46 0.90
CA ARG A 253 -12.47 -3.83 -0.39
C ARG A 253 -12.79 -2.78 -1.46
N ILE A 254 -11.92 -2.64 -2.47
CA ILE A 254 -12.18 -1.74 -3.60
C ILE A 254 -13.17 -2.38 -4.58
N GLY A 255 -14.03 -1.55 -5.18
CA GLY A 255 -15.02 -2.00 -6.17
C GLY A 255 -14.40 -2.34 -7.52
N ALA A 256 -15.17 -2.99 -8.39
CA ALA A 256 -14.75 -3.43 -9.72
C ALA A 256 -14.15 -2.28 -10.57
N ASP A 257 -14.80 -1.12 -10.61
CA ASP A 257 -14.30 0.04 -11.37
C ASP A 257 -12.89 0.48 -10.91
N SER A 258 -12.63 0.38 -9.60
CA SER A 258 -11.31 0.73 -9.03
C SER A 258 -10.26 -0.33 -9.31
N VAL A 259 -10.66 -1.60 -9.33
CA VAL A 259 -9.81 -2.71 -9.79
C VAL A 259 -9.41 -2.46 -11.24
N ASP A 260 -10.38 -2.11 -12.09
CA ASP A 260 -10.14 -1.89 -13.50
C ASP A 260 -9.24 -0.69 -13.76
N ALA A 261 -9.47 0.40 -13.04
CA ALA A 261 -8.64 1.60 -13.11
C ALA A 261 -7.19 1.33 -12.68
N LEU A 262 -6.96 0.50 -11.65
CA LEU A 262 -5.62 0.14 -11.21
C LEU A 262 -4.87 -0.66 -12.27
N ILE A 263 -5.53 -1.67 -12.86
CA ILE A 263 -4.92 -2.46 -13.95
C ILE A 263 -4.66 -1.57 -15.16
N ALA A 264 -5.62 -0.72 -15.57
CA ALA A 264 -5.46 0.20 -16.70
C ALA A 264 -4.31 1.19 -16.51
N ARG A 265 -4.11 1.70 -15.28
CA ARG A 265 -2.94 2.52 -14.94
C ARG A 265 -1.65 1.72 -15.06
N GLY A 266 -1.69 0.45 -14.64
CA GLY A 266 -0.63 -0.52 -14.85
C GLY A 266 -0.21 -0.66 -16.31
N GLU A 267 -1.20 -0.84 -17.18
CA GLU A 267 -1.01 -0.94 -18.63
C GLU A 267 -0.35 0.32 -19.20
N ALA A 268 -0.86 1.50 -18.81
CA ALA A 268 -0.33 2.78 -19.26
C ALA A 268 1.12 3.04 -18.82
N ASN A 269 1.51 2.63 -17.62
CA ASN A 269 2.83 2.89 -17.07
C ASN A 269 3.89 1.87 -17.54
N THR A 270 3.48 0.62 -17.76
CA THR A 270 4.42 -0.48 -18.09
C THR A 270 4.51 -0.73 -19.59
N GLY A 271 3.42 -0.48 -20.33
CA GLY A 271 3.23 -0.88 -21.71
C GLY A 271 2.71 -2.32 -21.88
N VAL A 272 2.50 -3.07 -20.79
CA VAL A 272 2.01 -4.44 -20.82
C VAL A 272 0.50 -4.45 -20.62
N ARG A 273 -0.24 -5.00 -21.58
CA ARG A 273 -1.71 -5.06 -21.57
C ARG A 273 -2.22 -6.35 -20.92
N PHE A 274 -3.44 -6.37 -20.42
CA PHE A 274 -4.09 -7.57 -19.90
C PHE A 274 -5.28 -7.97 -20.78
N ASP A 275 -5.37 -9.25 -21.15
CA ASP A 275 -6.59 -9.76 -21.74
C ASP A 275 -7.73 -9.89 -20.72
N THR A 276 -8.95 -10.08 -21.21
CA THR A 276 -10.15 -10.13 -20.36
C THR A 276 -10.08 -11.26 -19.33
N ASP A 277 -9.54 -12.43 -19.70
CA ASP A 277 -9.46 -13.59 -18.82
C ASP A 277 -8.42 -13.40 -17.72
N ALA A 278 -7.26 -12.83 -18.05
CA ALA A 278 -6.21 -12.48 -17.11
C ALA A 278 -6.72 -11.45 -16.09
N ARG A 279 -7.38 -10.39 -16.57
CA ARG A 279 -7.99 -9.34 -15.75
C ARG A 279 -9.02 -9.92 -14.78
N ALA A 280 -9.95 -10.74 -15.28
CA ALA A 280 -10.98 -11.38 -14.46
C ALA A 280 -10.34 -12.30 -13.40
N MET A 281 -9.36 -13.11 -13.79
CA MET A 281 -8.67 -14.03 -12.88
C MET A 281 -7.92 -13.29 -11.76
N ILE A 282 -7.23 -12.19 -12.07
CA ILE A 282 -6.51 -11.35 -11.10
C ILE A 282 -7.50 -10.65 -10.16
N ALA A 283 -8.56 -10.06 -10.70
CA ALA A 283 -9.58 -9.36 -9.91
C ALA A 283 -10.27 -10.31 -8.91
N ASP A 284 -10.63 -11.50 -9.38
CA ASP A 284 -11.28 -12.54 -8.57
C ASP A 284 -10.39 -13.01 -7.43
N ALA A 285 -9.12 -13.33 -7.71
CA ALA A 285 -8.16 -13.77 -6.69
C ALA A 285 -7.83 -12.69 -5.66
N ALA A 286 -7.76 -11.42 -6.09
CA ALA A 286 -7.46 -10.31 -5.20
C ALA A 286 -8.60 -9.99 -4.21
N CYS A 287 -9.84 -10.40 -4.50
CA CYS A 287 -11.02 -10.13 -3.67
C CYS A 287 -11.14 -8.63 -3.29
N GLY A 288 -10.84 -7.74 -4.24
CA GLY A 288 -10.84 -6.29 -4.03
C GLY A 288 -9.80 -5.77 -3.02
N SER A 289 -8.74 -6.53 -2.72
CA SER A 289 -7.58 -6.03 -1.97
C SER A 289 -6.62 -5.30 -2.91
N PRO A 290 -6.36 -3.99 -2.72
CA PRO A 290 -5.38 -3.26 -3.54
C PRO A 290 -3.98 -3.86 -3.50
N TYR A 291 -3.56 -4.35 -2.32
CA TYR A 291 -2.26 -5.01 -2.13
C TYR A 291 -2.14 -6.25 -3.02
N HIS A 292 -3.10 -7.18 -2.91
CA HIS A 292 -3.07 -8.42 -3.68
C HIS A 292 -3.27 -8.16 -5.17
N LEU A 293 -4.09 -7.18 -5.54
CA LEU A 293 -4.28 -6.82 -6.94
C LEU A 293 -2.96 -6.38 -7.60
N ARG A 294 -2.22 -5.48 -6.94
CA ARG A 294 -0.89 -5.04 -7.41
C ARG A 294 0.08 -6.19 -7.50
N MET A 295 0.21 -6.96 -6.42
CA MET A 295 1.15 -8.07 -6.35
C MET A 295 0.87 -9.12 -7.44
N LEU A 296 -0.38 -9.59 -7.57
CA LEU A 296 -0.75 -10.61 -8.56
C LEU A 296 -0.63 -10.09 -10.00
N ALA A 297 -1.01 -8.83 -10.26
CA ALA A 297 -0.80 -8.20 -11.57
C ALA A 297 0.68 -8.03 -11.91
N GLY A 298 1.51 -7.65 -10.93
CA GLY A 298 2.96 -7.52 -11.06
C GLY A 298 3.62 -8.84 -11.43
N HIS A 299 3.36 -9.92 -10.68
CA HIS A 299 3.88 -11.25 -10.99
C HIS A 299 3.40 -11.76 -12.37
N SER A 300 2.13 -11.52 -12.72
CA SER A 300 1.59 -11.89 -14.04
C SER A 300 2.25 -11.11 -15.19
N SER A 301 2.56 -9.83 -14.97
CA SER A 301 3.28 -8.99 -15.94
C SER A 301 4.73 -9.43 -16.09
N LEU A 302 5.41 -9.78 -14.99
CA LEU A 302 6.77 -10.32 -15.02
C LEU A 302 6.82 -11.64 -15.81
N ALA A 303 5.82 -12.50 -15.65
CA ALA A 303 5.72 -13.74 -16.41
C ALA A 303 5.57 -13.49 -17.92
N ALA A 304 4.74 -12.52 -18.32
CA ALA A 304 4.55 -12.14 -19.72
C ALA A 304 5.80 -11.54 -20.36
N VAL A 305 6.46 -10.59 -19.69
CA VAL A 305 7.68 -9.96 -20.24
C VAL A 305 8.84 -10.98 -20.29
N SER A 306 8.90 -11.92 -19.34
CA SER A 306 9.90 -13.00 -19.38
C SER A 306 9.70 -13.97 -20.56
N SER A 307 8.49 -14.03 -21.13
CA SER A 307 8.18 -14.76 -22.36
C SER A 307 8.15 -13.86 -23.62
N ASP A 308 8.68 -12.64 -23.54
CA ASP A 308 8.69 -11.62 -24.61
C ASP A 308 7.28 -11.26 -25.13
N ALA A 309 6.27 -11.33 -24.24
CA ALA A 309 4.89 -10.97 -24.53
C ALA A 309 4.53 -9.58 -23.98
N ASP A 310 3.78 -8.81 -24.78
CA ASP A 310 3.22 -7.51 -24.43
C ASP A 310 1.78 -7.60 -23.88
N ILE A 311 1.20 -8.80 -23.88
CA ILE A 311 -0.13 -9.10 -23.34
C ILE A 311 -0.03 -10.21 -22.27
N VAL A 312 -0.50 -9.89 -21.07
CA VAL A 312 -0.75 -10.86 -20.02
C VAL A 312 -1.99 -11.67 -20.39
N THR A 313 -1.79 -12.99 -20.49
CA THR A 313 -2.86 -13.96 -20.74
C THR A 313 -3.16 -14.75 -19.48
N LYS A 314 -4.27 -15.48 -19.48
CA LYS A 314 -4.58 -16.43 -18.40
C LYS A 314 -3.42 -17.40 -18.08
N ALA A 315 -2.63 -17.81 -19.07
CA ALA A 315 -1.46 -18.65 -18.86
C ALA A 315 -0.34 -17.91 -18.10
N HIS A 316 -0.06 -16.67 -18.48
CA HIS A 316 0.88 -15.79 -17.76
C HIS A 316 0.41 -15.53 -16.32
N THR A 317 -0.89 -15.31 -16.12
CA THR A 317 -1.49 -15.15 -14.80
C THR A 317 -1.32 -16.39 -13.92
N ARG A 318 -1.54 -17.60 -14.46
CA ARG A 318 -1.29 -18.85 -13.71
C ARG A 318 0.17 -18.96 -13.29
N THR A 319 1.11 -18.66 -14.18
CA THR A 319 2.54 -18.64 -13.84
C THR A 319 2.85 -17.60 -12.76
N GLY A 320 2.30 -16.39 -12.88
CA GLY A 320 2.47 -15.32 -11.91
C GLY A 320 1.90 -15.67 -10.53
N PHE A 321 0.75 -16.36 -10.47
CA PHE A 321 0.15 -16.80 -9.21
C PHE A 321 1.01 -17.86 -8.51
N VAL A 322 1.57 -18.81 -9.27
CA VAL A 322 2.51 -19.81 -8.74
C VAL A 322 3.77 -19.14 -8.20
N ASP A 323 4.31 -18.15 -8.92
CA ASP A 323 5.47 -17.37 -8.48
C ASP A 323 5.18 -16.57 -7.20
N ALA A 324 4.05 -15.86 -7.15
CA ALA A 324 3.57 -15.14 -5.97
C ALA A 324 3.42 -16.06 -4.75
N PHE A 325 2.78 -17.22 -4.93
CA PHE A 325 2.65 -18.22 -3.87
C PHE A 325 4.01 -18.74 -3.41
N SER A 326 4.95 -18.98 -4.35
CA SER A 326 6.29 -19.45 -4.03
C SER A 326 7.10 -18.43 -3.21
N HIS A 327 6.97 -17.14 -3.53
CA HIS A 327 7.56 -16.06 -2.73
C HIS A 327 6.97 -15.98 -1.33
N TRP A 328 5.63 -16.03 -1.21
CA TRP A 328 4.97 -16.07 0.09
C TRP A 328 5.37 -17.31 0.91
N ALA A 329 5.49 -18.47 0.27
CA ALA A 329 5.84 -19.74 0.90
C ALA A 329 7.26 -19.75 1.51
N GLN A 330 8.19 -18.95 0.97
CA GLN A 330 9.54 -18.82 1.54
C GLN A 330 9.53 -18.20 2.95
N MET A 331 8.55 -17.33 3.23
CA MET A 331 8.38 -16.69 4.53
C MET A 331 7.36 -17.41 5.43
N ASN A 332 6.51 -18.25 4.84
CA ASN A 332 5.38 -18.92 5.50
C ASN A 332 5.39 -20.45 5.27
N GLU A 333 6.56 -21.08 5.41
CA GLU A 333 6.77 -22.49 5.05
C GLU A 333 5.76 -23.48 5.68
N PRO A 334 5.40 -23.39 6.98
CA PRO A 334 4.44 -24.32 7.59
C PRO A 334 3.06 -24.24 6.94
N ASP A 335 2.55 -23.03 6.75
CA ASP A 335 1.22 -22.76 6.20
C ASP A 335 1.20 -23.10 4.70
N ALA A 336 2.26 -22.80 3.97
CA ALA A 336 2.40 -23.17 2.56
C ALA A 336 2.41 -24.69 2.34
N ARG A 337 3.14 -25.45 3.19
CA ARG A 337 3.11 -26.92 3.16
C ARG A 337 1.71 -27.47 3.45
N LEU A 338 1.02 -26.88 4.42
CA LEU A 338 -0.35 -27.26 4.74
C LEU A 338 -1.27 -27.02 3.55
N PHE A 339 -1.22 -25.82 2.94
CA PHE A 339 -2.06 -25.47 1.80
C PHE A 339 -1.82 -26.39 0.61
N ALA A 340 -0.55 -26.62 0.25
CA ALA A 340 -0.20 -27.54 -0.83
C ALA A 340 -0.73 -28.97 -0.57
N LYS A 341 -0.54 -29.49 0.64
CA LYS A 341 -1.05 -30.82 1.02
C LYS A 341 -2.57 -30.90 0.92
N VAL A 342 -3.27 -29.90 1.46
CA VAL A 342 -4.73 -29.85 1.51
C VAL A 342 -5.33 -29.71 0.12
N VAL A 343 -4.80 -28.80 -0.71
CA VAL A 343 -5.33 -28.52 -2.06
C VAL A 343 -5.07 -29.69 -3.03
N LEU A 344 -3.94 -30.40 -2.90
CA LEU A 344 -3.66 -31.58 -3.74
C LEU A 344 -4.53 -32.79 -3.37
N GLY A 345 -4.93 -32.90 -2.10
CA GLY A 345 -5.67 -34.05 -1.57
C GLY A 345 -7.19 -33.87 -1.47
N CYS A 346 -7.72 -32.69 -1.77
CA CYS A 346 -9.14 -32.39 -1.55
C CYS A 346 -10.07 -32.95 -2.64
N THR A 347 -11.28 -33.35 -2.25
CA THR A 347 -12.42 -33.56 -3.17
C THR A 347 -12.95 -32.23 -3.71
N ILE A 348 -13.87 -32.27 -4.67
CA ILE A 348 -14.53 -31.07 -5.21
C ILE A 348 -15.27 -30.33 -4.08
N GLU A 349 -16.03 -31.03 -3.24
CA GLU A 349 -16.80 -30.41 -2.16
C GLU A 349 -15.89 -29.79 -1.09
N GLN A 350 -14.75 -30.44 -0.80
CA GLN A 350 -13.76 -29.89 0.11
C GLN A 350 -13.09 -28.65 -0.46
N ARG A 351 -12.84 -28.65 -1.78
CA ARG A 351 -12.27 -27.51 -2.48
C ARG A 351 -13.19 -26.29 -2.43
N ASP A 352 -14.48 -26.49 -2.68
CA ASP A 352 -15.48 -25.42 -2.60
C ASP A 352 -15.56 -24.85 -1.17
N ALA A 353 -15.46 -25.70 -0.15
CA ALA A 353 -15.43 -25.26 1.24
C ALA A 353 -14.17 -24.43 1.56
N LEU A 354 -12.99 -24.86 1.09
CA LEU A 354 -11.73 -24.12 1.24
C LEU A 354 -11.80 -22.76 0.56
N GLU A 355 -12.32 -22.72 -0.67
CA GLU A 355 -12.48 -21.48 -1.42
C GLU A 355 -13.46 -20.53 -0.73
N ALA A 356 -14.59 -21.03 -0.24
CA ALA A 356 -15.58 -20.24 0.47
C ALA A 356 -14.98 -19.60 1.75
N LEU A 357 -14.24 -20.38 2.56
CA LEU A 357 -13.58 -19.87 3.75
C LEU A 357 -12.50 -18.83 3.39
N ALA A 358 -11.66 -19.13 2.39
CA ALA A 358 -10.60 -18.24 1.95
C ALA A 358 -11.17 -16.89 1.45
N ARG A 359 -12.25 -16.91 0.67
CA ARG A 359 -12.92 -15.69 0.19
C ARG A 359 -13.60 -14.89 1.30
N ALA A 360 -14.22 -15.58 2.26
CA ALA A 360 -14.80 -14.93 3.44
C ALA A 360 -13.71 -14.23 4.25
N ALA A 361 -12.61 -14.91 4.55
CA ALA A 361 -11.46 -14.34 5.25
C ALA A 361 -10.81 -13.20 4.45
N ALA A 362 -10.69 -13.37 3.13
CA ALA A 362 -10.20 -12.35 2.21
C ALA A 362 -11.11 -11.11 2.14
N THR A 363 -12.32 -11.12 2.70
CA THR A 363 -13.23 -9.96 2.68
C THR A 363 -13.42 -9.34 4.06
N MET A 364 -13.58 -10.17 5.10
CA MET A 364 -14.00 -9.74 6.43
C MET A 364 -12.85 -9.71 7.46
N ASP A 365 -11.66 -10.18 7.10
CA ASP A 365 -10.50 -10.44 7.97
C ASP A 365 -10.75 -11.45 9.11
N VAL A 366 -11.96 -11.50 9.68
CA VAL A 366 -12.47 -12.55 10.57
C VAL A 366 -13.70 -13.15 9.95
N VAL A 367 -13.72 -14.48 9.94
CA VAL A 367 -14.89 -15.25 9.59
C VAL A 367 -15.60 -15.60 10.88
N LEU A 368 -16.80 -15.04 11.06
CA LEU A 368 -17.66 -15.37 12.19
C LEU A 368 -18.13 -16.82 12.08
N LEU A 369 -18.11 -17.54 13.19
CA LEU A 369 -18.55 -18.93 13.29
C LEU A 369 -20.04 -18.99 13.67
N ASP A 370 -20.88 -18.35 12.85
CA ASP A 370 -22.33 -18.30 13.04
C ASP A 370 -23.05 -19.55 12.51
N THR A 371 -22.37 -20.34 11.68
CA THR A 371 -22.89 -21.49 10.96
C THR A 371 -21.81 -22.54 10.76
N ASP A 372 -22.20 -23.81 10.66
CA ASP A 372 -21.30 -24.95 10.35
C ASP A 372 -20.73 -24.89 8.91
N ARG A 373 -21.01 -23.81 8.16
CA ARG A 373 -20.67 -23.62 6.76
C ARG A 373 -19.18 -23.82 6.48
N TYR A 374 -18.33 -23.40 7.43
CA TYR A 374 -16.88 -23.40 7.27
C TYR A 374 -16.17 -24.51 8.04
N ASP A 375 -16.87 -25.30 8.86
CA ASP A 375 -16.27 -26.27 9.79
C ASP A 375 -15.32 -27.24 9.10
N ARG A 376 -15.69 -27.71 7.92
CA ARG A 376 -14.86 -28.62 7.13
C ARG A 376 -13.55 -27.96 6.72
N ALA A 377 -13.60 -26.74 6.21
CA ALA A 377 -12.42 -26.01 5.78
C ALA A 377 -11.56 -25.58 6.99
N ILE A 378 -12.20 -25.17 8.08
CA ILE A 378 -11.54 -24.84 9.35
C ILE A 378 -10.79 -26.06 9.88
N SER A 379 -11.41 -27.23 9.91
CA SER A 379 -10.74 -28.46 10.36
C SER A 379 -9.53 -28.82 9.50
N MET A 380 -9.61 -28.59 8.19
CA MET A 380 -8.49 -28.84 7.26
C MET A 380 -7.36 -27.82 7.39
N LEU A 381 -7.67 -26.60 7.81
CA LEU A 381 -6.74 -25.47 7.89
C LEU A 381 -6.39 -25.04 9.32
N ASP A 382 -6.85 -25.76 10.34
CA ASP A 382 -6.73 -25.39 11.76
C ASP A 382 -5.31 -24.93 12.14
N PRO A 383 -4.20 -25.58 11.70
CA PRO A 383 -2.85 -25.11 12.03
C PRO A 383 -2.46 -23.76 11.44
N ALA A 384 -3.18 -23.24 10.45
CA ALA A 384 -2.97 -21.91 9.85
C ALA A 384 -3.99 -20.86 10.33
N LEU A 385 -4.94 -21.26 11.18
CA LEU A 385 -5.99 -20.40 11.70
C LEU A 385 -5.74 -20.03 13.16
N VAL A 386 -6.22 -18.86 13.55
CA VAL A 386 -6.26 -18.38 14.93
C VAL A 386 -7.71 -18.11 15.29
N ARG A 387 -8.11 -18.57 16.48
CA ARG A 387 -9.44 -18.34 17.02
C ARG A 387 -9.47 -17.03 17.80
N GLU A 388 -10.49 -16.23 17.54
CA GLU A 388 -10.83 -15.05 18.33
C GLU A 388 -12.10 -15.35 19.12
N ARG A 389 -12.05 -15.17 20.44
CA ARG A 389 -13.26 -15.19 21.26
C ARG A 389 -13.84 -13.78 21.30
N GLY A 390 -15.11 -13.63 20.97
CA GLY A 390 -15.81 -12.38 21.20
C GLY A 390 -15.84 -12.04 22.70
N ASN A 391 -15.80 -10.74 23.03
CA ASN A 391 -15.91 -10.26 24.41
C ASN A 391 -17.21 -10.73 25.11
N ASP A 392 -18.21 -11.10 24.32
CA ASP A 392 -19.56 -11.44 24.80
C ASP A 392 -19.79 -12.97 24.83
N GLY A 393 -18.81 -13.78 24.41
CA GLY A 393 -18.90 -15.24 24.35
C GLY A 393 -19.84 -15.82 23.27
N GLU A 394 -20.60 -14.99 22.56
CA GLU A 394 -21.57 -15.41 21.53
C GLU A 394 -21.04 -15.36 20.09
N HIS A 395 -19.95 -14.63 19.83
CA HIS A 395 -19.43 -14.41 18.48
C HIS A 395 -17.98 -14.87 18.39
N ASP A 396 -17.77 -16.18 18.34
CA ASP A 396 -16.47 -16.76 18.04
C ASP A 396 -16.13 -16.57 16.56
N GLY A 397 -14.86 -16.25 16.29
CA GLY A 397 -14.37 -16.01 14.95
C GLY A 397 -13.07 -16.74 14.67
N VAL A 398 -12.76 -16.91 13.39
CA VAL A 398 -11.46 -17.41 12.93
C VAL A 398 -10.84 -16.45 11.94
N TYR A 399 -9.53 -16.31 12.01
CA TYR A 399 -8.74 -15.59 11.01
C TYR A 399 -7.46 -16.35 10.69
N PHE A 400 -6.89 -16.11 9.51
CA PHE A 400 -5.61 -16.71 9.14
C PHE A 400 -4.48 -16.05 9.92
N ARG A 401 -3.52 -16.87 10.40
CA ARG A 401 -2.34 -16.38 11.12
C ARG A 401 -1.59 -15.33 10.31
N ASP A 402 -1.34 -15.63 9.04
CA ASP A 402 -0.82 -14.68 8.08
C ASP A 402 -1.99 -14.03 7.32
N SER A 403 -2.03 -12.69 7.34
CA SER A 403 -3.15 -11.92 6.76
C SER A 403 -3.22 -11.90 5.22
N THR A 404 -2.16 -12.36 4.55
CA THR A 404 -2.11 -12.48 3.07
C THR A 404 -2.42 -13.92 2.61
N ALA A 405 -2.42 -14.88 3.55
CA ALA A 405 -2.68 -16.28 3.28
C ALA A 405 -4.02 -16.58 2.56
N PRO A 406 -5.14 -15.88 2.82
CA PRO A 406 -6.41 -16.18 2.15
C PRO A 406 -6.32 -16.07 0.63
N GLN A 407 -5.75 -14.97 0.12
CA GLN A 407 -5.57 -14.76 -1.33
C GLN A 407 -4.51 -15.69 -1.90
N MET A 408 -3.50 -16.09 -1.12
CA MET A 408 -2.53 -17.12 -1.53
C MET A 408 -3.17 -18.50 -1.66
N LEU A 409 -4.10 -18.85 -0.77
CA LEU A 409 -4.89 -20.07 -0.88
C LEU A 409 -5.80 -20.03 -2.11
N ILE A 410 -6.48 -18.90 -2.37
CA ILE A 410 -7.30 -18.72 -3.58
C ILE A 410 -6.44 -18.87 -4.84
N ALA A 411 -5.29 -18.19 -4.90
CA ALA A 411 -4.37 -18.29 -6.04
C ALA A 411 -3.91 -19.74 -6.27
N LEU A 412 -3.53 -20.45 -5.19
CA LEU A 412 -3.11 -21.85 -5.25
C LEU A 412 -4.25 -22.77 -5.75
N LEU A 413 -5.47 -22.56 -5.25
CA LEU A 413 -6.67 -23.26 -5.73
C LEU A 413 -6.83 -23.02 -7.24
N MET A 414 -6.86 -21.77 -7.70
CA MET A 414 -7.03 -21.45 -9.13
C MET A 414 -5.93 -22.03 -10.04
N THR A 415 -4.72 -22.25 -9.51
CA THR A 415 -3.61 -22.83 -10.29
C THR A 415 -3.53 -24.35 -10.22
N THR A 416 -4.08 -24.98 -9.17
CA THR A 416 -3.94 -26.44 -8.96
C THR A 416 -5.15 -27.18 -9.52
N PRO A 417 -4.99 -28.13 -10.48
CA PRO A 417 -6.10 -28.91 -10.99
C PRO A 417 -6.70 -29.82 -9.90
N VAL A 418 -8.01 -30.07 -9.98
CA VAL A 418 -8.67 -31.04 -9.08
C VAL A 418 -8.23 -32.44 -9.47
N SER A 419 -7.73 -33.24 -8.52
CA SER A 419 -7.40 -34.64 -8.76
C SER A 419 -8.68 -35.44 -9.01
N THR A 420 -8.96 -35.79 -10.27
CA THR A 420 -10.09 -36.65 -10.66
C THR A 420 -9.97 -38.09 -10.17
N THR A 421 -8.83 -38.48 -9.58
CA THR A 421 -8.57 -39.86 -9.13
C THR A 421 -9.35 -40.22 -7.86
N ALA A 422 -9.72 -39.25 -7.01
CA ALA A 422 -10.55 -39.48 -5.83
C ALA A 422 -11.99 -39.89 -6.19
N ALA A 423 -12.50 -39.50 -7.38
CA ALA A 423 -13.84 -39.84 -7.83
C ALA A 423 -14.01 -41.31 -8.26
N ARG A 424 -12.92 -42.04 -8.52
CA ARG A 424 -12.97 -43.47 -8.96
C ARG A 424 -12.92 -44.48 -7.82
N LEU A 425 -12.60 -44.07 -6.59
CA LEU A 425 -12.53 -44.97 -5.42
C LEU A 425 -13.85 -45.07 -4.64
N GLY A 426 -14.92 -44.39 -5.09
CA GLY A 426 -16.23 -44.38 -4.44
C GLY A 426 -17.33 -45.21 -5.12
N ALA A 427 -17.05 -45.92 -6.22
CA ALA A 427 -18.05 -46.79 -6.85
C ALA A 427 -17.90 -48.22 -6.31
N PRO A 428 -18.93 -48.82 -5.68
CA PRO A 428 -18.88 -50.23 -5.31
C PRO A 428 -18.82 -51.07 -6.59
N GLN A 429 -17.82 -51.94 -6.70
CA GLN A 429 -17.81 -52.98 -7.71
C GLN A 429 -18.97 -53.95 -7.40
N GLU A 430 -20.04 -53.88 -8.18
CA GLU A 430 -21.01 -54.96 -8.25
C GLU A 430 -20.31 -56.22 -8.79
N SER A 431 -20.10 -57.17 -7.88
CA SER A 431 -19.62 -58.52 -8.16
C SER A 431 -20.62 -59.25 -9.05
N ASN A 432 -20.33 -59.30 -10.35
CA ASN A 432 -21.09 -60.10 -11.31
C ASN A 432 -20.43 -61.49 -11.41
N LEU A 433 -20.89 -62.43 -10.57
CA LEU A 433 -20.59 -63.85 -10.72
C LEU A 433 -21.85 -64.66 -10.39
N ALA A 434 -22.73 -64.77 -11.38
CA ALA A 434 -23.67 -65.86 -11.48
C ALA A 434 -23.36 -66.67 -12.76
N ASN A 435 -23.26 -67.98 -12.57
CA ASN A 435 -23.35 -69.07 -13.55
C ASN A 435 -22.21 -69.28 -14.56
N THR A 436 -21.47 -70.37 -14.35
CA THR A 436 -21.40 -71.42 -15.38
C THR A 436 -21.16 -72.81 -14.75
N ARG A 437 -22.20 -73.66 -14.89
CA ARG A 437 -22.25 -75.14 -14.95
C ARG A 437 -21.43 -76.01 -14.01
#